data_AF-T1PIH1-F1
#
_entry.id   AF-T1PIH1-F1
#
_cell.length_a   1.000
_cell.length_b   1.000
_cell.length_c   1.000
_cell.angle_alpha   90.00
_cell.angle_beta   90.00
_cell.angle_gamma   90.00
#
_symmetry.space_group_name_H-M   'P 1'
#
loop_
_entity.id
_entity.type
_entity.pdbx_description
1 polymer ?
#
loop_
_entity_poly.entity_id
_entity_poly.type
_entity_poly.pdbx_seq_one_letter_code
_entity_poly.pdbx_strand_id
1 'polypeptide(L)'
;MDVCFELLSMMIEDSDPNIVGRDGSVPIMVLLIPLINKDTLQHYTHSMKVCFVNCIRILLQHGANPNCSYHHNLTPLQVLVFTVSENFTLSSDTLRQTNFDFIKNILLLLLQHGLDCNQTYQNILQAVMDMVRNVRDVSDLNRIHDLTLTLIQYGADPNIVLSNMTTGGAIYSNEIARFGDALGLTGSSSESNGAGGAGTVANSGNTNGNSSVGETAATRQSLGDTSFRNSFRTNSRYLLFYYIVLITKKDFILNDPDVTFTRIILLFYATMQHDTLYNCLKSLHNFYVAQVPSKKTEQLIAVISSLYRKPRSLKQLSRLAIYESLNRKLAQNVNKLKLPGMLKDYVLNFDK
;
A
#
# COMPACT_ATOMS: atom_id res chain seq x y z
N MET A 1 19.58 22.51 -20.30
CA MET A 1 19.11 21.77 -19.11
C MET A 1 20.01 22.04 -17.92
N ASP A 2 21.33 21.92 -18.09
CA ASP A 2 22.31 22.11 -17.00
C ASP A 2 22.17 23.47 -16.32
N VAL A 3 21.97 24.54 -17.09
CA VAL A 3 21.70 25.90 -16.58
C VAL A 3 20.47 25.98 -15.66
N CYS A 4 19.41 25.20 -15.91
CA CYS A 4 18.23 25.20 -15.06
C CYS A 4 18.47 24.47 -13.73
N PHE A 5 19.31 23.42 -13.74
CA PHE A 5 19.70 22.71 -12.52
C PHE A 5 20.71 23.52 -11.70
N GLU A 6 21.63 24.21 -12.35
CA GLU A 6 22.54 25.16 -11.69
C GLU A 6 21.77 26.31 -11.07
N LEU A 7 20.76 26.86 -11.77
CA LEU A 7 19.90 27.90 -11.23
C LEU A 7 19.04 27.38 -10.06
N LEU A 8 18.47 26.17 -10.17
CA LEU A 8 17.75 25.55 -9.06
C LEU A 8 18.67 25.32 -7.86
N SER A 9 19.89 24.84 -8.08
CA SER A 9 20.87 24.62 -7.02
C SER A 9 21.26 25.95 -6.36
N MET A 10 21.54 26.98 -7.15
CA MET A 10 21.84 28.33 -6.68
C MET A 10 20.66 28.96 -5.91
N MET A 11 19.42 28.75 -6.35
CA MET A 11 18.23 29.22 -5.64
C MET A 11 18.05 28.50 -4.29
N ILE A 12 18.42 27.22 -4.20
CA ILE A 12 18.30 26.43 -2.97
C ILE A 12 19.49 26.66 -2.03
N GLU A 13 20.67 27.03 -2.51
CA GLU A 13 21.83 27.31 -1.65
C GLU A 13 21.54 28.34 -0.55
N ASP A 14 20.72 29.37 -0.87
CA ASP A 14 20.31 30.41 0.07
C ASP A 14 18.86 30.24 0.61
N SER A 15 18.15 29.17 0.23
CA SER A 15 16.73 28.96 0.57
C SER A 15 16.47 27.63 1.30
N ASP A 16 15.51 27.60 2.23
CA ASP A 16 15.08 26.36 2.87
C ASP A 16 14.30 25.47 1.89
N PRO A 17 14.79 24.25 1.54
CA PRO A 17 14.08 23.34 0.64
C PRO A 17 12.80 22.76 1.26
N ASN A 18 12.55 23.00 2.54
CA ASN A 18 11.34 22.61 3.27
C ASN A 18 10.37 23.78 3.49
N ILE A 19 10.62 24.93 2.87
CA ILE A 19 9.75 26.10 3.02
C ILE A 19 8.30 25.75 2.71
N VAL A 20 7.40 26.14 3.62
CA VAL A 20 5.97 25.89 3.49
C VAL A 20 5.32 27.14 2.88
N GLY A 21 4.72 26.97 1.71
CA GLY A 21 3.94 28.00 1.02
C GLY A 21 2.69 28.41 1.79
N ARG A 22 2.04 29.49 1.36
CA ARG A 22 0.78 29.97 1.97
C ARG A 22 -0.35 28.94 1.91
N ASP A 23 -0.30 28.08 0.90
CA ASP A 23 -1.17 26.94 0.64
C ASP A 23 -0.67 25.66 1.32
N GLY A 24 0.30 25.71 2.22
CA GLY A 24 0.85 24.51 2.86
C GLY A 24 1.71 23.64 1.93
N SER A 25 1.98 24.08 0.69
CA SER A 25 2.82 23.36 -0.26
C SER A 25 4.28 23.36 0.16
N VAL A 26 4.92 22.19 0.06
CA VAL A 26 6.37 22.02 0.22
C VAL A 26 6.97 21.75 -1.16
N PRO A 27 8.16 22.25 -1.52
CA PRO A 27 8.73 22.12 -2.86
C PRO A 27 8.70 20.70 -3.46
N ILE A 28 8.99 19.66 -2.67
CA ILE A 28 8.85 18.26 -3.12
C ILE A 28 7.40 17.94 -3.52
N MET A 29 6.42 18.35 -2.71
CA MET A 29 5.00 18.09 -2.97
C MET A 29 4.50 18.86 -4.19
N VAL A 30 4.99 20.09 -4.44
CA VAL A 30 4.66 20.85 -5.65
C VAL A 30 5.04 20.09 -6.92
N LEU A 31 6.16 19.35 -6.89
CA LEU A 31 6.54 18.48 -8.01
C LEU A 31 5.66 17.25 -8.09
N LEU A 32 5.37 16.59 -6.97
CA LEU A 32 4.69 15.29 -6.95
C LEU A 32 3.17 15.36 -7.19
N ILE A 33 2.47 16.37 -6.69
CA ILE A 33 0.99 16.47 -6.81
C ILE A 33 0.51 16.43 -8.27
N PRO A 34 1.13 17.15 -9.24
CA PRO A 34 0.77 17.04 -10.65
C PRO A 34 0.83 15.62 -11.23
N LEU A 35 1.64 14.72 -10.66
CA LEU A 35 1.74 13.35 -11.13
C LEU A 35 0.48 12.52 -10.89
N ILE A 36 -0.41 12.94 -9.99
CA ILE A 36 -1.70 12.27 -9.77
C ILE A 36 -2.56 12.36 -11.04
N ASN A 37 -2.44 13.46 -11.79
CA ASN A 37 -3.14 13.61 -13.05
C ASN A 37 -2.49 12.72 -14.12
N LYS A 38 -3.19 11.64 -14.48
CA LYS A 38 -2.75 10.68 -15.49
C LYS A 38 -2.49 11.31 -16.86
N ASP A 39 -3.16 12.41 -17.21
CA ASP A 39 -2.96 13.07 -18.51
C ASP A 39 -1.62 13.82 -18.54
N THR A 40 -1.23 14.42 -17.41
CA THR A 40 0.09 15.07 -17.26
C THR A 40 1.23 14.09 -17.49
N LEU A 41 1.16 12.89 -16.89
CA LEU A 41 2.19 11.85 -17.06
C LEU A 41 2.31 11.31 -18.48
N GLN A 42 1.21 11.28 -19.25
CA GLN A 42 1.21 10.80 -20.64
C GLN A 42 1.97 11.75 -21.56
N HIS A 43 1.96 13.05 -21.28
CA HIS A 43 2.64 14.06 -22.08
C HIS A 43 4.15 14.18 -21.75
N TYR A 44 4.62 13.52 -20.69
CA TYR A 44 6.03 13.59 -20.31
C TYR A 44 6.91 12.76 -21.25
N THR A 45 7.73 13.45 -22.02
CA THR A 45 8.82 12.83 -22.78
C THR A 45 9.85 12.19 -21.84
N HIS A 46 10.68 11.29 -22.38
CA HIS A 46 11.78 10.69 -21.60
C HIS A 46 12.68 11.77 -20.97
N SER A 47 13.04 12.80 -21.73
CA SER A 47 13.85 13.93 -21.24
C SER A 47 13.17 14.68 -20.10
N MET A 48 11.86 14.92 -20.17
CA MET A 48 11.11 15.56 -19.07
C MET A 48 11.12 14.72 -17.79
N LYS A 49 10.96 13.39 -17.92
CA LYS A 49 11.05 12.46 -16.79
C LYS A 49 12.43 12.49 -16.14
N VAL A 50 13.49 12.49 -16.95
CA VAL A 50 14.88 12.61 -16.45
C VAL A 50 15.06 13.94 -15.70
N CYS A 51 14.59 15.06 -16.27
CA CYS A 51 14.67 16.36 -15.60
C CYS A 51 13.97 16.34 -14.24
N PHE A 52 12.77 15.80 -14.21
CA PHE A 52 11.93 15.77 -13.03
C PHE A 52 12.60 15.00 -11.88
N VAL A 53 13.16 13.83 -12.18
CA VAL A 53 13.95 13.05 -11.19
C VAL A 53 15.14 13.83 -10.69
N ASN A 54 15.84 14.57 -11.57
CA ASN A 54 16.99 15.40 -11.17
C ASN A 54 16.58 16.57 -10.27
N CYS A 55 15.44 17.22 -10.52
CA CYS A 55 14.92 18.27 -9.62
C CYS A 55 14.68 17.73 -8.21
N ILE A 56 14.03 16.56 -8.10
CA ILE A 56 13.81 15.90 -6.80
C ILE A 56 15.15 15.54 -6.14
N ARG A 57 16.11 15.03 -6.93
CA ARG A 57 17.45 14.69 -6.42
C ARG A 57 18.16 15.89 -5.82
N ILE A 58 18.14 17.03 -6.51
CA ILE A 58 18.77 18.27 -6.02
C ILE A 58 18.09 18.70 -4.73
N LEU A 59 16.76 18.77 -4.68
CA LEU A 59 16.03 19.11 -3.45
C LEU A 59 16.44 18.23 -2.27
N LEU A 60 16.50 16.91 -2.48
CA LEU A 60 16.88 15.95 -1.44
C LEU A 60 18.36 16.07 -1.03
N GLN A 61 19.26 16.40 -1.96
CA GLN A 61 20.67 16.65 -1.67
C GLN A 61 20.88 17.89 -0.79
N HIS A 62 20.04 18.91 -0.97
CA HIS A 62 20.05 20.11 -0.14
C HIS A 62 19.24 19.96 1.17
N GLY A 63 18.72 18.78 1.49
CA GLY A 63 18.06 18.52 2.78
C GLY A 63 16.54 18.65 2.77
N ALA A 64 15.89 18.58 1.61
CA ALA A 64 14.45 18.44 1.55
C ALA A 64 14.00 17.15 2.28
N ASN A 65 12.97 17.27 3.11
CA ASN A 65 12.42 16.19 3.90
C ASN A 65 11.50 15.30 3.02
N PRO A 66 11.86 14.03 2.76
CA PRO A 66 11.00 13.13 1.99
C PRO A 66 9.75 12.70 2.76
N ASN A 67 9.70 12.90 4.08
CA ASN A 67 8.53 12.65 4.94
C ASN A 67 7.71 13.93 5.17
N CYS A 68 7.87 14.94 4.32
CA CYS A 68 7.05 16.14 4.40
C CYS A 68 5.57 15.79 4.23
N SER A 69 4.72 16.63 4.80
CA SER A 69 3.28 16.51 4.66
C SER A 69 2.73 17.73 3.94
N TYR A 70 1.89 17.48 2.96
CA TYR A 70 0.98 18.46 2.38
C TYR A 70 -0.39 18.35 3.05
N HIS A 71 -1.27 19.32 2.78
CA HIS A 71 -2.67 19.36 3.25
C HIS A 71 -3.26 18.01 3.66
N HIS A 72 -3.86 17.96 4.87
CA HIS A 72 -4.45 16.75 5.45
C HIS A 72 -3.47 15.58 5.67
N ASN A 73 -2.20 15.88 5.94
CA ASN A 73 -1.14 14.88 6.19
C ASN A 73 -0.85 13.98 4.97
N LEU A 74 -1.06 14.50 3.76
CA LEU A 74 -0.72 13.78 2.53
C LEU A 74 0.80 13.76 2.35
N THR A 75 1.37 12.57 2.27
CA THR A 75 2.82 12.36 2.17
C THR A 75 3.25 12.07 0.73
N PRO A 76 4.52 12.34 0.36
CA PRO A 76 5.11 11.92 -0.92
C PRO A 76 4.86 10.45 -1.25
N LEU A 77 4.97 9.57 -0.25
CA LEU A 77 4.75 8.13 -0.43
C LEU A 77 3.32 7.80 -0.89
N GLN A 78 2.33 8.44 -0.27
CA GLN A 78 0.92 8.23 -0.64
C GLN A 78 0.64 8.72 -2.06
N VAL A 79 1.20 9.87 -2.45
CA VAL A 79 1.06 10.40 -3.81
C VAL A 79 1.59 9.40 -4.83
N LEU A 80 2.81 8.88 -4.64
CA LEU A 80 3.40 7.92 -5.59
C LEU A 80 2.58 6.63 -5.70
N VAL A 81 2.14 6.08 -4.56
CA VAL A 81 1.28 4.88 -4.53
C VAL A 81 -0.04 5.15 -5.26
N PHE A 82 -0.65 6.31 -5.05
CA PHE A 82 -1.88 6.66 -5.73
C PHE A 82 -1.68 6.81 -7.24
N THR A 83 -0.60 7.48 -7.65
CA THR A 83 -0.23 7.62 -9.05
C THR A 83 -0.02 6.25 -9.73
N VAL A 84 0.60 5.28 -9.06
CA VAL A 84 0.72 3.91 -9.58
C VAL A 84 -0.66 3.25 -9.75
N SER A 85 -1.56 3.40 -8.78
CA SER A 85 -2.92 2.85 -8.85
C SER A 85 -3.70 3.40 -10.04
N GLU A 86 -3.67 4.73 -10.24
CA GLU A 86 -4.35 5.40 -11.35
C GLU A 86 -3.77 5.00 -12.72
N ASN A 87 -2.47 4.71 -12.76
CA ASN A 87 -1.77 4.25 -13.97
C ASN A 87 -2.31 2.90 -14.48
N PHE A 88 -2.80 2.01 -13.61
CA PHE A 88 -3.43 0.74 -14.05
C PHE A 88 -4.71 0.93 -14.86
N THR A 89 -5.33 2.12 -14.81
CA THR A 89 -6.52 2.43 -15.63
C THR A 89 -6.18 2.72 -17.09
N LEU A 90 -4.91 2.97 -17.43
CA LEU A 90 -4.47 3.25 -18.80
C LEU A 90 -4.54 2.01 -19.69
N SER A 91 -4.89 2.20 -20.96
CA SER A 91 -5.05 1.10 -21.92
C SER A 91 -3.71 0.52 -22.40
N SER A 92 -2.68 1.36 -22.60
CA SER A 92 -1.39 0.97 -23.19
C SER A 92 -0.44 0.37 -22.15
N ASP A 93 -0.03 -0.89 -22.33
CA ASP A 93 0.89 -1.58 -21.42
C ASP A 93 2.29 -0.96 -21.41
N THR A 94 2.83 -0.61 -22.58
CA THR A 94 4.14 0.07 -22.69
C THR A 94 4.16 1.38 -21.92
N LEU A 95 3.06 2.13 -21.96
CA LEU A 95 2.94 3.39 -21.25
C LEU A 95 2.80 3.16 -19.74
N ARG A 96 2.01 2.15 -19.33
CA ARG A 96 1.92 1.73 -17.93
C ARG A 96 3.28 1.40 -17.37
N GLN A 97 4.06 0.59 -18.09
CA GLN A 97 5.40 0.19 -17.71
C GLN A 97 6.35 1.39 -17.58
N THR A 98 6.41 2.23 -18.61
CA THR A 98 7.29 3.41 -18.62
C THR A 98 6.95 4.39 -17.48
N ASN A 99 5.67 4.57 -17.19
CA ASN A 99 5.23 5.41 -16.07
C ASN A 99 5.52 4.75 -14.72
N PHE A 100 5.34 3.43 -14.60
CA PHE A 100 5.69 2.69 -13.39
C PHE A 100 7.18 2.78 -13.07
N ASP A 101 8.05 2.57 -14.06
CA ASP A 101 9.51 2.67 -13.87
C ASP A 101 9.93 4.09 -13.45
N PHE A 102 9.31 5.10 -14.04
CA PHE A 102 9.51 6.50 -13.64
C PHE A 102 9.11 6.75 -12.18
N ILE A 103 7.91 6.33 -11.78
CA ILE A 103 7.41 6.49 -10.40
C ILE A 103 8.28 5.70 -9.41
N LYS A 104 8.67 4.47 -9.77
CA LYS A 104 9.56 3.62 -8.97
C LYS A 104 10.93 4.27 -8.78
N ASN A 105 11.49 4.92 -9.79
CA ASN A 105 12.74 5.66 -9.66
C ASN A 105 12.63 6.82 -8.67
N ILE A 106 11.52 7.57 -8.67
CA ILE A 106 11.27 8.62 -7.68
C ILE A 106 11.14 8.01 -6.28
N LEU A 107 10.38 6.93 -6.14
CA LEU A 107 10.21 6.22 -4.87
C LEU A 107 11.56 5.78 -4.30
N LEU A 108 12.39 5.12 -5.11
CA LEU A 108 13.73 4.67 -4.70
C LEU A 108 14.60 5.85 -4.23
N LEU A 109 14.55 6.97 -4.92
CA LEU A 109 15.29 8.17 -4.55
C LEU A 109 14.84 8.72 -3.20
N LEU A 110 13.53 8.84 -2.96
CA LEU A 110 12.99 9.27 -1.66
C LEU A 110 13.36 8.28 -0.53
N LEU A 111 13.25 6.97 -0.80
CA LEU A 111 13.62 5.91 0.15
C LEU A 111 15.12 5.93 0.49
N GLN A 112 15.99 6.25 -0.47
CA GLN A 112 17.42 6.43 -0.23
C GLN A 112 17.71 7.64 0.66
N HIS A 113 16.92 8.71 0.55
CA HIS A 113 17.04 9.93 1.35
C HIS A 113 16.22 9.90 2.66
N GLY A 114 15.72 8.72 3.07
CA GLY A 114 15.12 8.54 4.39
C GLY A 114 13.60 8.63 4.46
N LEU A 115 12.88 8.46 3.34
CA LEU A 115 11.44 8.23 3.37
C LEU A 115 11.10 7.03 4.25
N ASP A 116 10.17 7.20 5.18
CA ASP A 116 9.70 6.20 6.12
C ASP A 116 8.39 5.59 5.63
N CYS A 117 8.42 4.29 5.32
CA CYS A 117 7.25 3.55 4.85
C CYS A 117 6.11 3.48 5.87
N ASN A 118 6.38 3.73 7.16
CA ASN A 118 5.41 3.57 8.24
C ASN A 118 4.89 4.91 8.79
N GLN A 119 5.44 6.06 8.36
CA GLN A 119 4.95 7.40 8.73
C GLN A 119 3.82 7.86 7.80
N THR A 120 2.80 7.02 7.63
CA THR A 120 1.64 7.34 6.80
C THR A 120 0.36 7.21 7.62
N TYR A 121 -0.62 8.09 7.40
CA TYR A 121 -1.90 8.07 8.11
C TYR A 121 -2.65 6.73 7.92
N GLN A 122 -2.50 6.10 6.75
CA GLN A 122 -2.99 4.74 6.47
C GLN A 122 -1.81 3.84 6.10
N ASN A 123 -1.89 2.55 6.45
CA ASN A 123 -0.84 1.58 6.19
C ASN A 123 -0.53 1.48 4.69
N ILE A 124 0.71 1.80 4.27
CA ILE A 124 1.03 1.88 2.85
C ILE A 124 0.87 0.54 2.12
N LEU A 125 1.22 -0.57 2.76
CA LEU A 125 1.05 -1.89 2.15
C LEU A 125 -0.42 -2.24 1.94
N GLN A 126 -1.32 -1.74 2.78
CA GLN A 126 -2.76 -1.88 2.56
C GLN A 126 -3.19 -1.15 1.27
N ALA A 127 -2.74 0.10 1.09
CA ALA A 127 -3.01 0.87 -0.12
C ALA A 127 -2.47 0.18 -1.38
N VAL A 128 -1.29 -0.45 -1.29
CA VAL A 128 -0.71 -1.23 -2.39
C VAL A 128 -1.53 -2.50 -2.68
N MET A 129 -2.02 -3.20 -1.66
CA MET A 129 -2.91 -4.36 -1.87
C MET A 129 -4.27 -3.93 -2.45
N ASP A 130 -4.78 -2.74 -2.12
CA ASP A 130 -6.02 -2.20 -2.67
C ASP A 130 -5.94 -1.98 -4.19
N MET A 131 -4.74 -1.75 -4.75
CA MET A 131 -4.54 -1.63 -6.19
C MET A 131 -4.95 -2.89 -6.96
N VAL A 132 -4.99 -4.06 -6.30
CA VAL A 132 -5.49 -5.31 -6.91
C VAL A 132 -6.90 -5.13 -7.47
N ARG A 133 -7.71 -4.23 -6.90
CA ARG A 133 -9.05 -3.88 -7.40
C ARG A 133 -8.99 -3.24 -8.79
N ASN A 134 -7.94 -2.47 -9.09
CA ASN A 134 -7.74 -1.76 -10.34
C ASN A 134 -6.96 -2.55 -11.39
N VAL A 135 -6.33 -3.67 -11.01
CA VAL A 135 -5.61 -4.59 -11.92
C VAL A 135 -6.49 -5.01 -13.09
N ARG A 136 -5.99 -4.84 -14.32
CA ARG A 136 -6.69 -5.27 -15.54
C ARG A 136 -6.02 -6.45 -16.21
N ASP A 137 -4.73 -6.65 -15.95
CA ASP A 137 -3.92 -7.70 -16.54
C ASP A 137 -2.97 -8.31 -15.50
N VAL A 138 -2.53 -9.56 -15.74
CA VAL A 138 -1.59 -10.28 -14.87
C VAL A 138 -0.26 -9.53 -14.76
N SER A 139 0.15 -8.79 -15.80
CA SER A 139 1.33 -7.92 -15.77
C SER A 139 1.29 -6.86 -14.67
N ASP A 140 0.10 -6.35 -14.30
CA ASP A 140 -0.04 -5.38 -13.22
C ASP A 140 0.23 -6.01 -11.85
N LEU A 141 -0.01 -7.31 -11.68
CA LEU A 141 0.35 -8.01 -10.42
C LEU A 141 1.86 -8.05 -10.22
N ASN A 142 2.65 -8.16 -11.30
CA ASN A 142 4.11 -8.05 -11.20
C ASN A 142 4.53 -6.65 -10.73
N ARG A 143 3.83 -5.59 -11.16
CA ARG A 143 4.07 -4.21 -10.72
C ARG A 143 3.72 -4.02 -9.24
N ILE A 144 2.60 -4.58 -8.79
CA ILE A 144 2.21 -4.59 -7.37
C ILE A 144 3.23 -5.37 -6.53
N HIS A 145 3.67 -6.54 -7.02
CA HIS A 145 4.71 -7.33 -6.37
C HIS A 145 6.01 -6.54 -6.22
N ASP A 146 6.49 -5.93 -7.30
CA ASP A 146 7.73 -5.15 -7.32
C ASP A 146 7.67 -3.94 -6.37
N LEU A 147 6.52 -3.26 -6.32
CA LEU A 147 6.29 -2.16 -5.39
C LEU A 147 6.27 -2.65 -3.94
N THR A 148 5.58 -3.75 -3.66
CA THR A 148 5.50 -4.37 -2.33
C THR A 148 6.88 -4.81 -1.86
N LEU A 149 7.66 -5.47 -2.72
CA LEU A 149 9.03 -5.89 -2.46
C LEU A 149 9.91 -4.70 -2.12
N THR A 150 9.84 -3.63 -2.91
CA THR A 150 10.61 -2.40 -2.68
C THR A 150 10.28 -1.81 -1.31
N LEU A 151 8.99 -1.64 -0.99
CA LEU A 151 8.58 -1.05 0.29
C LEU A 151 9.01 -1.91 1.49
N ILE A 152 8.88 -3.24 1.40
CA ILE A 152 9.34 -4.18 2.42
C ILE A 152 10.86 -4.10 2.60
N GLN A 153 11.63 -4.10 1.51
CA GLN A 153 13.10 -3.98 1.59
C GLN A 153 13.58 -2.69 2.26
N TYR A 154 12.76 -1.63 2.24
CA TYR A 154 13.03 -0.35 2.89
C TYR A 154 12.29 -0.16 4.22
N GLY A 155 11.69 -1.21 4.79
CA GLY A 155 11.21 -1.21 6.17
C GLY A 155 9.71 -1.11 6.37
N ALA A 156 8.89 -1.29 5.34
CA ALA A 156 7.43 -1.43 5.51
C ALA A 156 7.09 -2.67 6.34
N ASP A 157 6.17 -2.56 7.30
CA ASP A 157 5.77 -3.67 8.16
C ASP A 157 4.79 -4.64 7.46
N PRO A 158 5.14 -5.92 7.20
CA PRO A 158 4.23 -6.89 6.62
C PRO A 158 3.20 -7.46 7.61
N ASN A 159 3.31 -7.18 8.92
CA ASN A 159 2.47 -7.73 9.99
C ASN A 159 1.27 -6.83 10.33
N ILE A 160 0.85 -5.98 9.39
CA ILE A 160 -0.29 -5.08 9.58
C ILE A 160 -1.56 -5.88 9.88
N VAL A 161 -2.23 -5.47 10.95
CA VAL A 161 -3.56 -5.92 11.33
C VAL A 161 -4.56 -4.82 11.01
N LEU A 162 -5.47 -5.11 10.09
CA LEU A 162 -6.49 -4.21 9.62
C LEU A 162 -7.58 -3.96 10.67
N SER A 163 -8.03 -2.72 10.81
CA SER A 163 -9.18 -2.37 11.65
C SER A 163 -10.51 -2.69 10.94
N ASN A 164 -11.56 -3.02 11.70
CA ASN A 164 -12.86 -3.48 11.19
C ASN A 164 -13.55 -2.54 10.17
N MET A 165 -13.12 -1.27 10.04
CA MET A 165 -13.67 -0.33 9.05
C MET A 165 -13.15 -0.54 7.62
N THR A 166 -12.01 -1.23 7.44
CA THR A 166 -11.33 -1.32 6.14
C THR A 166 -11.83 -2.44 5.24
N THR A 167 -12.68 -3.34 5.74
CA THR A 167 -13.33 -4.38 4.93
C THR A 167 -14.49 -3.84 4.07
N GLY A 168 -14.88 -2.57 4.25
CA GLY A 168 -15.85 -1.85 3.42
C GLY A 168 -15.15 -0.99 2.35
N GLY A 169 -15.45 -1.23 1.08
CA GLY A 169 -14.70 -0.70 -0.07
C GLY A 169 -14.90 0.78 -0.41
N ALA A 170 -14.73 1.71 0.53
CA ALA A 170 -15.12 3.12 0.30
C ALA A 170 -14.15 4.22 0.76
N ILE A 171 -12.90 3.92 1.14
CA ILE A 171 -12.04 4.98 1.74
C ILE A 171 -11.32 5.85 0.69
N TYR A 172 -10.90 5.31 -0.46
CA TYR A 172 -10.10 6.09 -1.41
C TYR A 172 -10.90 6.93 -2.42
N SER A 173 -12.15 6.55 -2.73
CA SER A 173 -12.95 7.32 -3.68
C SER A 173 -13.49 8.62 -3.08
N ASN A 174 -13.79 8.65 -1.78
CA ASN A 174 -14.41 9.83 -1.16
C ASN A 174 -13.42 10.91 -0.75
N GLU A 175 -12.17 10.57 -0.42
CA GLU A 175 -11.18 11.58 -0.02
C GLU A 175 -10.45 12.21 -1.22
N ILE A 176 -10.35 11.49 -2.34
CA ILE A 176 -9.70 12.00 -3.56
C ILE A 176 -10.70 12.64 -4.53
N ALA A 177 -11.98 12.26 -4.50
CA ALA A 177 -13.04 13.07 -5.10
C ALA A 177 -13.12 14.45 -4.42
N ARG A 178 -12.96 14.52 -3.09
CA ARG A 178 -12.85 15.80 -2.37
C ARG A 178 -11.55 16.57 -2.69
N PHE A 179 -10.48 15.88 -3.07
CA PHE A 179 -9.21 16.50 -3.48
C PHE A 179 -9.29 17.17 -4.86
N GLY A 180 -10.04 16.57 -5.80
CA GLY A 180 -10.32 17.17 -7.11
C GLY A 180 -11.16 18.45 -7.01
N ASP A 181 -12.14 18.47 -6.11
CA ASP A 181 -12.99 19.65 -5.84
C ASP A 181 -12.21 20.79 -5.14
N ALA A 182 -11.19 20.47 -4.34
CA ALA A 182 -10.37 21.47 -3.64
C ALA A 182 -9.34 22.19 -4.55
N LEU A 183 -9.05 21.65 -5.74
CA LEU A 183 -8.07 22.21 -6.68
C LEU A 183 -8.70 22.82 -7.96
N GLY A 184 -10.03 22.84 -8.09
CA GLY A 184 -10.71 23.56 -9.17
C GLY A 184 -10.39 23.07 -10.59
N LEU A 185 -9.98 21.80 -10.76
CA LEU A 185 -9.54 21.25 -12.05
C LEU A 185 -10.64 20.51 -12.84
N THR A 186 -11.91 20.68 -12.49
CA THR A 186 -13.04 20.24 -13.35
C THR A 186 -13.58 21.43 -14.13
N GLY A 187 -13.39 21.37 -15.45
CA GLY A 187 -13.85 22.37 -16.39
C GLY A 187 -15.35 22.60 -16.29
N SER A 188 -15.71 23.88 -16.35
CA SER A 188 -17.05 24.45 -16.45
C SER A 188 -18.01 23.67 -17.37
N SER A 189 -19.13 23.26 -16.80
CA SER A 189 -20.42 23.34 -17.49
C SER A 189 -21.46 23.86 -16.50
N SER A 190 -21.78 25.13 -16.72
CA SER A 190 -22.92 25.85 -16.18
C SER A 190 -24.21 25.03 -16.23
N GLU A 191 -24.92 24.94 -15.11
CA GLU A 191 -26.38 24.98 -15.13
C GLU A 191 -26.92 25.48 -13.80
N SER A 192 -27.62 26.60 -13.90
CA SER A 192 -28.39 27.31 -12.89
C SER A 192 -29.62 26.51 -12.45
N ASN A 193 -29.93 26.56 -11.16
CA ASN A 193 -31.26 26.63 -10.52
C ASN A 193 -31.05 26.28 -9.04
N GLY A 194 -31.57 26.93 -8.02
CA GLY A 194 -32.67 27.88 -7.87
C GLY A 194 -33.03 27.79 -6.38
N ALA A 195 -33.17 28.93 -5.72
CA ALA A 195 -33.20 29.08 -4.27
C ALA A 195 -34.40 28.43 -3.55
N GLY A 196 -34.23 28.16 -2.25
CA GLY A 196 -35.33 28.20 -1.29
C GLY A 196 -35.13 27.39 -0.01
N GLY A 197 -35.16 28.05 1.15
CA GLY A 197 -35.64 27.43 2.40
C GLY A 197 -34.74 27.57 3.63
N ALA A 198 -35.04 28.55 4.47
CA ALA A 198 -34.40 28.85 5.75
C ALA A 198 -35.00 28.08 6.95
N GLY A 199 -34.27 28.07 8.08
CA GLY A 199 -34.75 27.76 9.43
C GLY A 199 -34.67 26.28 9.79
N THR A 200 -34.28 25.84 10.98
CA THR A 200 -34.45 26.44 12.31
C THR A 200 -33.62 25.66 13.34
N VAL A 201 -33.28 26.37 14.42
CA VAL A 201 -32.58 25.98 15.65
C VAL A 201 -33.51 25.19 16.61
N ALA A 202 -32.99 24.16 17.30
CA ALA A 202 -33.30 23.72 18.68
C ALA A 202 -32.63 22.35 18.89
N ASN A 203 -31.60 22.15 19.73
CA ASN A 203 -31.46 22.23 21.18
C ASN A 203 -32.21 21.15 22.00
N SER A 204 -31.49 20.63 23.00
CA SER A 204 -31.88 19.68 24.07
C SER A 204 -32.10 18.22 23.63
N GLY A 205 -31.59 17.20 24.32
CA GLY A 205 -30.97 17.13 25.64
C GLY A 205 -31.34 15.79 26.27
N ASN A 206 -30.42 15.26 27.08
CA ASN A 206 -30.63 14.36 28.21
C ASN A 206 -30.77 12.82 28.04
N THR A 207 -29.70 12.16 28.52
CA THR A 207 -29.65 11.18 29.63
C THR A 207 -30.26 9.78 29.54
N ASN A 208 -29.33 8.81 29.68
CA ASN A 208 -29.25 7.72 30.67
C ASN A 208 -30.52 6.97 31.11
N GLY A 209 -30.42 5.63 31.12
CA GLY A 209 -31.28 4.80 31.95
C GLY A 209 -31.14 3.30 31.73
N ASN A 210 -30.28 2.68 32.52
CA ASN A 210 -30.00 1.26 32.65
C ASN A 210 -31.14 0.52 33.40
N SER A 211 -31.54 -0.69 33.00
CA SER A 211 -31.84 -1.82 33.92
C SER A 211 -32.42 -3.09 33.27
N SER A 212 -31.88 -4.21 33.74
CA SER A 212 -32.21 -5.64 33.67
C SER A 212 -33.68 -6.09 33.81
N VAL A 213 -34.01 -7.33 33.39
CA VAL A 213 -34.24 -8.54 34.24
C VAL A 213 -34.77 -9.74 33.40
N GLY A 214 -34.21 -10.93 33.65
CA GLY A 214 -34.82 -12.29 33.59
C GLY A 214 -34.99 -12.95 32.22
N GLU A 215 -34.97 -14.28 32.04
CA GLU A 215 -34.64 -15.44 32.86
C GLU A 215 -34.52 -16.66 31.89
N THR A 216 -33.63 -17.61 32.24
CA THR A 216 -33.62 -19.06 31.93
C THR A 216 -34.08 -19.64 30.57
N ALA A 217 -33.15 -20.32 29.87
CA ALA A 217 -33.37 -21.66 29.27
C ALA A 217 -32.07 -22.28 28.74
N ALA A 218 -31.96 -23.60 28.92
CA ALA A 218 -30.81 -24.44 28.59
C ALA A 218 -30.30 -24.31 27.14
N THR A 219 -28.98 -24.31 26.95
CA THR A 219 -28.40 -24.80 25.70
C THR A 219 -27.04 -25.45 25.94
N ARG A 220 -26.99 -26.74 25.57
CA ARG A 220 -25.81 -27.59 25.51
C ARG A 220 -24.62 -26.89 24.84
N GLN A 221 -23.44 -27.13 25.41
CA GLN A 221 -22.10 -27.02 24.83
C GLN A 221 -22.04 -26.64 23.34
N SER A 222 -21.70 -25.37 23.06
CA SER A 222 -21.11 -24.91 21.80
C SER A 222 -19.87 -24.05 22.11
N LEU A 223 -18.92 -24.67 22.80
CA LEU A 223 -17.62 -24.07 23.14
C LEU A 223 -16.62 -24.10 21.97
N GLY A 224 -16.86 -24.95 20.95
CA GLY A 224 -16.01 -25.05 19.76
C GLY A 224 -16.34 -24.03 18.66
N ASP A 225 -17.62 -23.78 18.42
CA ASP A 225 -18.09 -23.01 17.25
C ASP A 225 -17.97 -21.49 17.46
N THR A 226 -18.11 -21.04 18.70
CA THR A 226 -17.91 -19.65 19.13
C THR A 226 -16.44 -19.26 19.13
N SER A 227 -15.55 -20.16 19.59
CA SER A 227 -14.09 -19.97 19.54
C SER A 227 -13.56 -19.91 18.11
N PHE A 228 -14.08 -20.75 17.22
CA PHE A 228 -13.76 -20.74 15.79
C PHE A 228 -14.20 -19.44 15.11
N ARG A 229 -15.46 -19.01 15.32
CA ARG A 229 -15.99 -17.77 14.76
C ARG A 229 -15.26 -16.52 15.28
N ASN A 230 -14.87 -16.51 16.55
CA ASN A 230 -14.10 -15.40 17.13
C ASN A 230 -12.66 -15.37 16.61
N SER A 231 -11.97 -16.52 16.53
CA SER A 231 -10.63 -16.62 15.93
C SER A 231 -10.61 -16.28 14.45
N PHE A 232 -11.68 -16.62 13.72
CA PHE A 232 -11.84 -16.26 12.31
C PHE A 232 -11.98 -14.75 12.12
N ARG A 233 -12.79 -14.07 12.95
CA ARG A 233 -12.98 -12.61 12.91
C ARG A 233 -11.75 -11.81 13.36
N THR A 234 -10.86 -12.39 14.16
CA THR A 234 -9.62 -11.73 14.59
C THR A 234 -8.50 -11.95 13.57
N ASN A 235 -8.41 -13.15 12.98
CA ASN A 235 -7.35 -13.50 12.03
C ASN A 235 -7.69 -13.12 10.58
N SER A 236 -8.96 -12.83 10.26
CA SER A 236 -9.34 -12.23 8.97
C SER A 236 -8.81 -10.80 8.78
N ARG A 237 -8.16 -10.25 9.81
CA ARG A 237 -7.62 -8.89 9.82
C ARG A 237 -6.19 -8.80 9.32
N TYR A 238 -5.51 -9.93 9.09
CA TYR A 238 -4.16 -9.87 8.53
C TYR A 238 -4.19 -9.38 7.08
N LEU A 239 -3.23 -8.53 6.71
CA LEU A 239 -3.14 -8.00 5.36
C LEU A 239 -3.04 -9.11 4.29
N LEU A 240 -2.33 -10.21 4.58
CA LEU A 240 -2.27 -11.38 3.70
C LEU A 240 -3.65 -12.01 3.48
N PHE A 241 -4.47 -12.13 4.54
CA PHE A 241 -5.84 -12.62 4.42
C PHE A 241 -6.67 -11.71 3.52
N TYR A 242 -6.54 -10.40 3.70
CA TYR A 242 -7.22 -9.40 2.90
C TYR A 242 -6.84 -9.48 1.41
N TYR A 243 -5.56 -9.58 1.09
CA TYR A 243 -5.08 -9.79 -0.28
C TYR A 243 -5.70 -11.04 -0.92
N ILE A 244 -5.72 -12.16 -0.18
CA ILE A 244 -6.32 -13.41 -0.66
C ILE A 244 -7.81 -13.24 -0.98
N VAL A 245 -8.55 -12.53 -0.13
CA VAL A 245 -9.96 -12.21 -0.42
C VAL A 245 -10.09 -11.32 -1.66
N LEU A 246 -9.20 -10.36 -1.89
CA LEU A 246 -9.25 -9.52 -3.09
C LEU A 246 -9.04 -10.31 -4.38
N ILE A 247 -8.03 -11.18 -4.44
CA ILE A 247 -7.77 -11.99 -5.65
C ILE A 247 -8.90 -12.98 -5.93
N THR A 248 -9.59 -13.49 -4.89
CA THR A 248 -10.73 -14.40 -5.11
C THR A 248 -11.92 -13.76 -5.81
N LYS A 249 -12.00 -12.43 -5.84
CA LYS A 249 -13.02 -11.68 -6.58
C LYS A 249 -12.69 -11.51 -8.06
N LYS A 250 -11.49 -11.91 -8.51
CA LYS A 250 -10.99 -11.71 -9.88
C LYS A 250 -10.62 -13.03 -10.53
N ASP A 251 -11.58 -13.58 -11.28
CA ASP A 251 -11.44 -14.88 -11.95
C ASP A 251 -10.21 -14.98 -12.86
N PHE A 252 -9.88 -13.94 -13.61
CA PHE A 252 -8.73 -13.97 -14.53
C PHE A 252 -7.38 -14.09 -13.80
N ILE A 253 -7.28 -13.59 -12.57
CA ILE A 253 -6.07 -13.70 -11.74
C ILE A 253 -5.91 -15.15 -11.24
N LEU A 254 -7.01 -15.80 -10.85
CA LEU A 254 -6.97 -17.18 -10.36
C LEU A 254 -6.69 -18.20 -11.46
N ASN A 255 -7.05 -17.88 -12.71
CA ASN A 255 -6.82 -18.75 -13.87
C ASN A 255 -5.48 -18.48 -14.57
N ASP A 256 -4.61 -17.65 -13.97
CA ASP A 256 -3.28 -17.36 -14.52
C ASP A 256 -2.41 -18.63 -14.54
N PRO A 257 -1.92 -19.09 -15.70
CA PRO A 257 -1.08 -20.28 -15.79
C PRO A 257 0.25 -20.13 -15.05
N ASP A 258 0.79 -18.90 -14.96
CA ASP A 258 2.06 -18.63 -14.27
C ASP A 258 1.87 -18.43 -12.76
N VAL A 259 0.62 -18.44 -12.30
CA VAL A 259 0.23 -18.36 -10.88
C VAL A 259 0.87 -17.13 -10.20
N THR A 260 0.93 -15.99 -10.90
CA THR A 260 1.66 -14.77 -10.52
C THR A 260 1.23 -14.22 -9.17
N PHE A 261 -0.04 -14.42 -8.78
CA PHE A 261 -0.57 -14.04 -7.47
C PHE A 261 0.20 -14.68 -6.29
N THR A 262 0.86 -15.82 -6.52
CA THR A 262 1.64 -16.50 -5.48
C THR A 262 2.89 -15.72 -5.08
N ARG A 263 3.45 -14.89 -5.95
CA ARG A 263 4.65 -14.10 -5.66
C ARG A 263 4.43 -13.19 -4.44
N ILE A 264 3.28 -12.51 -4.38
CA ILE A 264 2.91 -11.67 -3.24
C ILE A 264 2.69 -12.52 -1.98
N ILE A 265 2.03 -13.68 -2.10
CA ILE A 265 1.82 -14.60 -0.97
C ILE A 265 3.17 -15.09 -0.39
N LEU A 266 4.10 -15.47 -1.26
CA LEU A 266 5.43 -15.94 -0.88
C LEU A 266 6.28 -14.82 -0.26
N LEU A 267 6.15 -13.59 -0.77
CA LEU A 267 6.78 -12.42 -0.18
C LEU A 267 6.30 -12.20 1.27
N PHE A 268 4.99 -12.27 1.52
CA PHE A 268 4.46 -12.22 2.89
C PHE A 268 4.90 -13.42 3.73
N TYR A 269 4.93 -14.63 3.16
CA TYR A 269 5.43 -15.82 3.85
C TYR A 269 6.88 -15.67 4.32
N ALA A 270 7.73 -15.03 3.51
CA ALA A 270 9.14 -14.83 3.81
C ALA A 270 9.39 -13.70 4.83
N THR A 271 8.49 -12.72 4.93
CA THR A 271 8.74 -11.44 5.63
C THR A 271 7.88 -11.23 6.88
N MET A 272 6.72 -11.88 6.99
CA MET A 272 5.87 -11.84 8.19
C MET A 272 6.53 -12.59 9.36
N GLN A 273 6.17 -12.19 10.58
CA GLN A 273 6.52 -12.91 11.81
C GLN A 273 5.92 -14.31 11.81
N HIS A 274 6.62 -15.25 12.46
CA HIS A 274 6.24 -16.66 12.44
C HIS A 274 4.84 -16.89 12.99
N ASP A 275 4.56 -16.40 14.19
CA ASP A 275 3.27 -16.61 14.85
C ASP A 275 2.12 -15.97 14.08
N THR A 276 2.30 -14.72 13.65
CA THR A 276 1.32 -13.96 12.84
C THR A 276 0.99 -14.69 11.54
N LEU A 277 2.01 -15.14 10.81
CA LEU A 277 1.83 -15.87 9.56
C LEU A 277 1.13 -17.22 9.80
N TYR A 278 1.57 -17.98 10.79
CA TYR A 278 1.01 -19.30 11.07
C TYR A 278 -0.47 -19.20 11.46
N ASN A 279 -0.83 -18.22 12.30
CA ASN A 279 -2.21 -17.94 12.66
C ASN A 279 -3.05 -17.52 11.44
N CYS A 280 -2.49 -16.68 10.55
CA CYS A 280 -3.13 -16.31 9.29
C CYS A 280 -3.38 -17.53 8.39
N LEU A 281 -2.35 -18.35 8.15
CA LEU A 281 -2.43 -19.54 7.30
C LEU A 281 -3.38 -20.59 7.88
N LYS A 282 -3.38 -20.80 9.20
CA LYS A 282 -4.32 -21.69 9.89
C LYS A 282 -5.77 -21.25 9.65
N SER A 283 -6.04 -19.95 9.80
CA SER A 283 -7.37 -19.41 9.54
C SER A 283 -7.80 -19.52 8.08
N LEU A 284 -6.90 -19.26 7.14
CA LEU A 284 -7.14 -19.44 5.70
C LEU A 284 -7.39 -20.91 5.35
N HIS A 285 -6.55 -21.82 5.84
CA HIS A 285 -6.70 -23.25 5.59
C HIS A 285 -8.06 -23.76 6.10
N ASN A 286 -8.41 -23.42 7.34
CA ASN A 286 -9.71 -23.81 7.91
C ASN A 286 -10.89 -23.21 7.15
N PHE A 287 -10.77 -21.97 6.67
CA PHE A 287 -11.81 -21.32 5.86
C PHE A 287 -12.08 -22.07 4.55
N TYR A 288 -11.02 -22.43 3.83
CA TYR A 288 -11.17 -23.14 2.56
C TYR A 288 -11.55 -24.61 2.72
N VAL A 289 -11.13 -25.27 3.82
CA VAL A 289 -11.58 -26.64 4.13
C VAL A 289 -13.08 -26.68 4.44
N ALA A 290 -13.62 -25.64 5.08
CA ALA A 290 -15.05 -25.54 5.36
C ALA A 290 -15.90 -25.16 4.14
N GLN A 291 -15.27 -24.68 3.06
CA GLN A 291 -15.97 -24.34 1.81
C GLN A 291 -15.91 -25.50 0.81
N VAL A 292 -16.94 -25.60 -0.02
CA VAL A 292 -16.93 -26.54 -1.16
C VAL A 292 -15.85 -26.07 -2.15
N PRO A 293 -14.86 -26.91 -2.49
CA PRO A 293 -13.80 -26.55 -3.42
C PRO A 293 -14.39 -26.19 -4.78
N SER A 294 -14.06 -24.99 -5.28
CA SER A 294 -14.34 -24.59 -6.66
C SER A 294 -13.11 -24.88 -7.52
N LYS A 295 -13.29 -25.33 -8.76
CA LYS A 295 -12.18 -25.51 -9.72
C LYS A 295 -11.33 -24.25 -9.86
N LYS A 296 -11.92 -23.06 -9.70
CA LYS A 296 -11.22 -21.77 -9.80
C LYS A 296 -10.28 -21.51 -8.62
N THR A 297 -10.60 -22.00 -7.43
CA THR A 297 -9.81 -21.74 -6.21
C THR A 297 -8.87 -22.88 -5.86
N GLU A 298 -8.86 -23.96 -6.62
CA GLU A 298 -8.08 -25.17 -6.36
C GLU A 298 -6.58 -24.88 -6.26
N GLN A 299 -6.01 -24.12 -7.19
CA GLN A 299 -4.59 -23.74 -7.16
C GLN A 299 -4.24 -22.92 -5.92
N LEU A 300 -5.07 -21.95 -5.58
CA LEU A 300 -4.90 -21.12 -4.37
C LEU A 300 -4.97 -21.96 -3.09
N ILE A 301 -5.94 -22.89 -3.01
CA ILE A 301 -6.09 -23.81 -1.88
C ILE A 301 -4.87 -24.72 -1.76
N ALA A 302 -4.34 -25.22 -2.88
CA ALA A 302 -3.14 -26.04 -2.91
C ALA A 302 -1.92 -25.27 -2.37
N VAL A 303 -1.74 -24.01 -2.79
CA VAL A 303 -0.67 -23.14 -2.29
C VAL A 303 -0.81 -22.91 -0.79
N ILE A 304 -1.98 -22.46 -0.32
CA ILE A 304 -2.22 -22.19 1.12
C ILE A 304 -2.00 -23.45 1.95
N SER A 305 -2.53 -24.60 1.49
CA SER A 305 -2.39 -25.88 2.20
C SER A 305 -0.94 -26.35 2.24
N SER A 306 -0.18 -26.15 1.16
CA SER A 306 1.26 -26.45 1.11
C SER A 306 2.03 -25.60 2.12
N LEU A 307 1.79 -24.27 2.13
CA LEU A 307 2.45 -23.34 3.04
C LEU A 307 2.08 -23.57 4.52
N TYR A 308 0.85 -23.99 4.80
CA TYR A 308 0.41 -24.33 6.15
C TYR A 308 1.00 -25.65 6.65
N ARG A 309 1.04 -26.68 5.80
CA ARG A 309 1.56 -28.01 6.18
C ARG A 309 3.07 -28.08 6.25
N LYS A 310 3.78 -27.22 5.51
CA LYS A 310 5.24 -27.14 5.51
C LYS A 310 5.70 -25.90 6.29
N PRO A 311 6.04 -26.03 7.58
CA PRO A 311 6.55 -24.89 8.34
C PRO A 311 7.86 -24.37 7.74
N ARG A 312 8.17 -23.10 8.04
CA ARG A 312 9.41 -22.46 7.58
C ARG A 312 10.63 -23.27 8.03
N SER A 313 11.55 -23.47 7.10
CA SER A 313 12.85 -24.08 7.41
C SER A 313 13.68 -23.19 8.33
N LEU A 314 14.65 -23.77 9.04
CA LEU A 314 15.58 -23.01 9.87
C LEU A 314 16.29 -21.91 9.05
N LYS A 315 16.65 -22.21 7.80
CA LYS A 315 17.25 -21.25 6.86
C LYS A 315 16.36 -20.02 6.59
N GLN A 316 15.04 -20.21 6.50
CA GLN A 316 14.07 -19.13 6.31
C GLN A 316 13.84 -18.34 7.60
N LEU A 317 13.81 -19.02 8.75
CA LEU A 317 13.71 -18.36 10.06
C LEU A 317 14.96 -17.52 10.36
N SER A 318 16.15 -18.01 10.03
CA SER A 318 17.39 -17.22 10.14
C SER A 318 17.37 -15.99 9.25
N ARG A 319 16.86 -16.09 8.01
CA ARG A 319 16.67 -14.94 7.13
C ARG A 319 15.75 -13.90 7.77
N LEU A 320 14.62 -14.35 8.34
CA LEU A 320 13.68 -13.46 9.03
C LEU A 320 14.34 -12.78 10.25
N ALA A 321 15.07 -13.53 11.07
CA ALA A 321 15.76 -12.97 12.24
C ALA A 321 16.78 -11.88 11.84
N ILE A 322 17.53 -12.09 10.75
CA ILE A 322 18.42 -11.06 10.19
C ILE A 322 17.61 -9.84 9.74
N TYR A 323 16.52 -10.06 9.00
CA TYR A 323 15.64 -9.00 8.52
C TYR A 323 15.06 -8.15 9.67
N GLU A 324 14.61 -8.78 10.75
CA GLU A 324 14.13 -8.09 11.96
C GLU A 324 15.24 -7.35 12.69
N SER A 325 16.43 -7.95 12.82
CA SER A 325 17.59 -7.30 13.47
C SER A 325 18.05 -6.02 12.77
N LEU A 326 17.75 -5.89 11.47
CA LEU A 326 18.01 -4.69 10.67
C LEU A 326 16.87 -3.67 10.68
N ASN A 327 15.93 -3.79 11.63
CA ASN A 327 14.70 -2.99 11.68
C ASN A 327 13.93 -3.02 10.35
N ARG A 328 13.97 -4.15 9.63
CA ARG A 328 13.33 -4.35 8.33
C ARG A 328 13.84 -3.45 7.19
N LYS A 329 14.83 -2.59 7.46
CA LYS A 329 15.46 -1.67 6.49
C LYS A 329 16.64 -2.37 5.80
N LEU A 330 16.33 -3.46 5.11
CA LEU A 330 17.33 -4.34 4.52
C LEU A 330 18.15 -3.63 3.43
N ALA A 331 17.50 -3.00 2.45
CA ALA A 331 18.20 -2.32 1.35
C ALA A 331 19.20 -1.25 1.82
N GLN A 332 18.88 -0.54 2.91
CA GLN A 332 19.74 0.50 3.47
C GLN A 332 20.91 -0.07 4.32
N ASN A 333 20.73 -1.25 4.91
CA ASN A 333 21.67 -1.77 5.92
C ASN A 333 22.44 -3.05 5.51
N VAL A 334 22.11 -3.69 4.38
CA VAL A 334 22.82 -4.90 3.90
C VAL A 334 24.31 -4.67 3.73
N ASN A 335 24.72 -3.48 3.29
CA ASN A 335 26.15 -3.17 3.13
C ASN A 335 26.90 -3.05 4.45
N LYS A 336 26.19 -2.78 5.56
CA LYS A 336 26.76 -2.75 6.92
C LYS A 336 26.97 -4.17 7.47
N LEU A 337 26.19 -5.14 6.99
CA LEU A 337 26.43 -6.55 7.27
C LEU A 337 27.69 -6.98 6.50
N LYS A 338 28.76 -7.30 7.23
CA LYS A 338 30.02 -7.87 6.70
C LYS A 338 29.81 -9.31 6.21
N LEU A 339 28.84 -9.53 5.35
CA LEU A 339 28.46 -10.83 4.80
C LEU A 339 29.11 -11.05 3.43
N PRO A 340 29.46 -12.32 3.10
CA PRO A 340 29.79 -12.73 1.73
C PRO A 340 28.70 -12.34 0.72
N GLY A 341 29.08 -12.02 -0.52
CA GLY A 341 28.16 -11.55 -1.57
C GLY A 341 26.95 -12.48 -1.78
N MET A 342 27.18 -13.80 -1.82
CA MET A 342 26.10 -14.78 -1.99
C MET A 342 25.08 -14.76 -0.84
N LEU A 343 25.51 -14.44 0.38
CA LEU A 343 24.60 -14.30 1.52
C LEU A 343 23.84 -12.97 1.47
N LYS A 344 24.47 -11.89 0.98
CA LYS A 344 23.76 -10.63 0.73
C LYS A 344 22.64 -10.82 -0.29
N ASP A 345 22.94 -11.49 -1.40
CA ASP A 345 21.96 -11.80 -2.44
C ASP A 345 20.83 -12.70 -1.92
N TYR A 346 21.17 -13.67 -1.06
CA TYR A 346 20.19 -14.54 -0.43
C TYR A 346 19.26 -13.78 0.53
N VAL A 347 19.76 -12.79 1.29
CA VAL A 347 18.90 -12.02 2.20
C VAL A 347 18.05 -11.01 1.42
N LEU A 348 18.58 -10.40 0.35
CA LEU A 348 17.88 -9.43 -0.49
C LEU A 348 16.76 -10.03 -1.37
N ASN A 349 16.94 -11.25 -1.86
CA ASN A 349 15.98 -11.92 -2.73
C ASN A 349 15.05 -12.83 -1.93
N PHE A 350 13.82 -12.37 -1.69
CA PHE A 350 12.78 -13.16 -1.02
C PHE A 350 12.16 -14.24 -1.92
N ASP A 351 12.38 -14.16 -3.23
CA ASP A 351 11.88 -15.12 -4.23
C ASP A 351 12.67 -16.46 -4.27
N LYS A 352 13.81 -16.56 -3.55
CA LYS A 352 14.73 -17.71 -3.58
C LYS A 352 14.84 -18.46 -2.26
#